data_AF-A0A948Q0Q4-F1
#
_entry.id   AF-A0A948Q0Q4-F1
#
_cell.length_a   1.000
_cell.length_b   1.000
_cell.length_c   1.000
_cell.angle_alpha   90.00
_cell.angle_beta   90.00
_cell.angle_gamma   90.00
#
_symmetry.space_group_name_H-M   'P 1'
#
loop_
_entity.id
_entity.type
_entity.pdbx_description
1 polymer ?
#
loop_
_entity_poly.entity_id
_entity_poly.type
_entity_poly.pdbx_seq_one_letter_code
_entity_poly.pdbx_strand_id
1 'polypeptide(L)'
;MSNRDFKKANHPAIAGFLMPFMAAGFACVYVLYGQKDFASLMFKLSFLGLIPSVLLVGIVLSMKAIPLIKERGDKDYAYSGLVLNAFFILMYIASLVYYLTISSNH
;
A
#
# COMPACT_ATOMS: atom_id res chain seq x y z
N MET A 1 16.57 35.89 15.05
CA MET A 1 15.62 35.23 14.11
C MET A 1 16.17 33.85 13.79
N SER A 2 15.45 32.79 14.16
CA SER A 2 15.88 31.41 13.87
C SER A 2 15.76 31.15 12.38
N ASN A 3 16.89 30.96 11.70
CA ASN A 3 16.95 30.37 10.36
C ASN A 3 16.39 28.94 10.48
N ARG A 4 15.08 28.80 10.29
CA ARG A 4 14.48 27.49 10.01
C ARG A 4 14.90 27.13 8.60
N ASP A 5 16.09 26.55 8.47
CA ASP A 5 16.44 25.77 7.29
C ASP A 5 15.26 24.81 7.06
N PHE A 6 14.52 25.02 5.97
CA PHE A 6 13.44 24.14 5.60
C PHE A 6 14.05 22.76 5.36
N LYS A 7 13.98 21.89 6.39
CA LYS A 7 14.43 20.51 6.29
C LYS A 7 13.72 19.89 5.10
N LYS A 8 14.50 19.47 4.10
CA LYS A 8 13.98 18.91 2.86
C LYS A 8 13.14 17.67 3.18
N ALA A 9 11.88 17.65 2.75
CA ALA A 9 10.93 16.60 3.08
C ALA A 9 11.45 15.19 2.69
N ASN A 10 11.15 14.20 3.53
CA ASN A 10 11.44 12.81 3.25
C ASN A 10 10.37 12.23 2.30
N HIS A 11 10.45 12.62 1.02
CA HIS A 11 9.55 12.16 -0.03
C HIS A 11 9.28 10.65 -0.05
N PRO A 12 10.27 9.74 0.16
CA PRO A 12 9.97 8.32 0.22
C PRO A 12 9.16 7.92 1.46
N ALA A 13 9.24 8.65 2.59
CA ALA A 13 8.39 8.40 3.75
C ALA A 13 6.93 8.70 3.43
N ILE A 14 6.68 9.88 2.84
CA ILE A 14 5.34 10.33 2.45
C ILE A 14 4.77 9.40 1.37
N ALA A 15 5.56 9.06 0.35
CA ALA A 15 5.14 8.16 -0.71
C ALA A 15 4.83 6.76 -0.18
N GLY A 16 5.69 6.19 0.67
CA GLY A 16 5.47 4.89 1.31
C GLY A 16 4.21 4.87 2.18
N PHE A 17 3.94 5.96 2.90
CA PHE A 17 2.71 6.15 3.66
C PHE A 17 1.46 6.21 2.79
N LEU A 18 1.53 6.78 1.59
CA LEU A 18 0.37 6.95 0.70
C LEU A 18 0.00 5.69 -0.10
N MET A 19 0.98 4.81 -0.37
CA MET A 19 0.77 3.56 -1.15
C MET A 19 -0.38 2.67 -0.67
N PRO A 20 -0.57 2.38 0.63
CA PRO A 20 -1.66 1.51 1.08
C PRO A 20 -3.05 2.11 0.81
N PHE A 21 -3.19 3.45 0.89
CA PHE A 21 -4.45 4.13 0.55
C PHE A 21 -4.72 4.08 -0.95
N MET A 22 -3.68 4.20 -1.77
CA MET A 22 -3.81 4.05 -3.21
C MET A 22 -4.25 2.61 -3.57
N ALA A 23 -3.63 1.60 -2.96
CA ALA A 23 -4.05 0.20 -3.11
C ALA A 23 -5.50 -0.02 -2.69
N ALA A 24 -5.91 0.56 -1.55
CA ALA A 24 -7.29 0.52 -1.07
C ALA A 24 -8.27 1.18 -2.05
N GLY A 25 -7.92 2.35 -2.58
CA GLY A 25 -8.72 3.07 -3.56
C GLY A 25 -8.96 2.24 -4.82
N PHE A 26 -7.91 1.62 -5.37
CA PHE A 26 -8.06 0.70 -6.49
C PHE A 26 -8.95 -0.50 -6.14
N ALA A 27 -8.75 -1.13 -4.99
CA ALA A 27 -9.58 -2.24 -4.53
C ALA A 27 -11.07 -1.84 -4.43
N CYS A 28 -11.36 -0.66 -3.86
CA CYS A 28 -12.72 -0.14 -3.75
C CYS A 28 -13.39 0.09 -5.11
N VAL A 29 -12.68 0.67 -6.07
CA VAL A 29 -13.20 0.86 -7.44
C VAL A 29 -13.58 -0.49 -8.05
N TYR A 30 -12.72 -1.50 -7.91
CA TYR A 30 -13.03 -2.84 -8.44
C TYR A 30 -14.22 -3.49 -7.73
N VAL A 31 -14.32 -3.37 -6.39
CA VAL A 31 -15.45 -3.94 -5.65
C VAL A 31 -16.78 -3.27 -6.03
N LEU A 32 -16.79 -1.94 -6.19
CA LEU A 32 -18.01 -1.18 -6.50
C LEU A 32 -18.47 -1.35 -7.95
N TYR A 33 -17.53 -1.37 -8.91
CA TYR A 33 -17.86 -1.38 -10.33
C TYR A 33 -17.73 -2.76 -10.99
N GLY A 34 -17.07 -3.73 -10.35
CA GLY A 34 -16.82 -5.06 -10.92
C GLY A 34 -18.01 -6.00 -11.00
N GLN A 35 -19.21 -5.59 -10.53
CA GLN A 35 -20.48 -6.32 -10.63
C GLN A 35 -20.41 -7.85 -10.35
N LYS A 36 -19.56 -8.27 -9.40
CA LYS A 36 -19.31 -9.68 -9.03
C LYS A 36 -18.69 -10.56 -10.13
N ASP A 37 -18.21 -9.99 -11.24
CA ASP A 37 -17.43 -10.73 -12.24
C ASP A 37 -15.97 -10.85 -11.78
N PHE A 38 -15.77 -11.68 -10.76
CA PHE A 38 -14.45 -12.02 -10.24
C PHE A 38 -13.64 -12.92 -11.19
N ALA A 39 -14.23 -13.38 -12.29
CA ALA A 39 -13.55 -14.17 -13.32
C ALA A 39 -12.86 -13.30 -14.37
N SER A 40 -13.25 -12.03 -14.48
CA SER A 40 -12.69 -11.06 -15.41
C SER A 40 -11.16 -10.97 -15.31
N LEU A 41 -10.49 -10.97 -16.48
CA LEU A 41 -9.04 -10.79 -16.60
C LEU A 41 -8.58 -9.48 -15.92
N MET A 42 -9.39 -8.42 -16.02
CA MET A 42 -9.12 -7.13 -15.38
C MET A 42 -9.10 -7.23 -13.85
N PHE A 43 -10.03 -7.99 -13.27
CA PHE A 43 -10.04 -8.25 -11.83
C PHE A 43 -8.78 -9.02 -11.43
N LYS A 44 -8.42 -10.08 -12.16
CA LYS A 44 -7.23 -10.89 -11.86
C LYS A 44 -5.94 -10.07 -11.95
N LEU A 45 -5.75 -9.29 -13.02
CA LEU A 45 -4.55 -8.46 -13.19
C LEU A 45 -4.40 -7.42 -12.08
N SER A 46 -5.49 -6.78 -11.68
CA SER A 46 -5.44 -5.76 -10.63
C SER A 46 -5.36 -6.36 -9.23
N PHE A 47 -6.14 -7.40 -8.95
CA PHE A 47 -6.17 -8.03 -7.64
C PHE A 47 -4.91 -8.85 -7.36
N LEU A 48 -4.42 -9.63 -8.34
CA LEU A 48 -3.23 -10.48 -8.18
C LEU A 48 -1.92 -9.78 -8.56
N GLY A 49 -1.99 -8.72 -9.39
CA GLY A 49 -0.81 -7.99 -9.85
C GLY A 49 -0.70 -6.61 -9.21
N LEU A 50 -1.62 -5.69 -9.53
CA LEU A 50 -1.52 -4.28 -9.16
C LEU A 50 -1.47 -4.06 -7.64
N ILE A 51 -2.46 -4.56 -6.89
CA ILE A 51 -2.58 -4.37 -5.43
C ILE A 51 -1.31 -4.85 -4.69
N PRO A 52 -0.87 -6.11 -4.84
CA PRO A 52 0.34 -6.56 -4.14
C PRO A 52 1.59 -5.80 -4.59
N SER A 53 1.70 -5.43 -5.87
CA SER A 53 2.83 -4.63 -6.35
C SER A 53 2.89 -3.24 -5.69
N VAL A 54 1.74 -2.56 -5.58
CA VAL A 54 1.66 -1.24 -4.93
C VAL A 54 2.04 -1.33 -3.45
N LEU A 55 1.56 -2.35 -2.74
CA LEU A 55 1.88 -2.55 -1.32
C LEU A 55 3.37 -2.89 -1.11
N LEU A 56 3.97 -3.71 -1.99
CA LEU A 56 5.40 -4.01 -1.96
C LEU A 56 6.25 -2.75 -2.21
N VAL A 57 5.87 -1.92 -3.17
CA VAL A 57 6.51 -0.63 -3.41
C VAL A 57 6.40 0.26 -2.16
N GLY A 58 5.25 0.25 -1.49
CA GLY A 58 5.06 0.96 -0.22
C GLY A 58 6.03 0.52 0.87
N ILE A 59 6.20 -0.79 1.09
CA ILE A 59 7.20 -1.33 2.02
C ILE A 59 8.61 -0.85 1.65
N VAL A 60 9.00 -0.98 0.38
CA VAL A 60 10.35 -0.60 -0.08
C VAL A 60 10.60 0.89 0.13
N LEU A 61 9.61 1.75 -0.16
CA LEU A 61 9.72 3.20 0.05
C LEU A 61 9.83 3.55 1.54
N SER A 62 9.00 2.94 2.39
CA SER A 62 9.07 3.13 3.84
C SER A 62 10.42 2.66 4.41
N MET A 63 10.96 1.54 3.96
CA MET A 63 12.30 1.06 4.38
C MET A 63 13.41 2.02 3.91
N LYS A 64 13.36 2.49 2.67
CA LYS A 64 14.31 3.49 2.13
C LYS A 64 14.25 4.82 2.88
N ALA A 65 13.11 5.14 3.48
CA ALA A 65 12.94 6.36 4.25
C ALA A 65 13.60 6.31 5.64
N ILE A 66 13.77 5.12 6.25
CA ILE A 66 14.28 4.96 7.61
C ILE A 66 15.71 5.54 7.78
N PRO A 67 16.69 5.26 6.91
CA PRO A 67 18.02 5.86 7.01
C PRO A 67 18.01 7.40 6.89
N LEU A 68 17.03 7.95 6.16
CA LEU A 68 16.90 9.38 5.90
C LEU A 68 16.28 10.15 7.07
N ILE A 69 15.75 9.47 8.10
CA ILE A 69 15.04 10.12 9.22
C ILE A 69 15.95 11.12 9.97
N LYS A 70 17.24 10.78 10.18
CA LYS A 70 18.17 11.66 10.91
C LYS A 70 18.36 13.00 10.19
N GLU A 71 18.50 12.96 8.87
CA GLU A 71 18.72 14.13 8.02
C GLU A 71 17.41 14.89 7.74
N ARG A 72 16.34 14.19 7.39
CA ARG A 72 15.11 14.77 6.80
C ARG A 72 13.88 14.73 7.68
N GLY A 73 13.89 13.98 8.78
CA GLY A 73 12.73 13.84 9.67
C GLY A 73 11.69 12.85 9.14
N ASP A 74 10.41 13.15 9.37
CA ASP A 74 9.25 12.35 8.93
C ASP A 74 9.24 10.91 9.45
N LYS A 75 9.70 10.74 10.70
CA LYS A 75 9.71 9.46 11.42
C LYS A 75 8.33 8.80 11.41
N ASP A 76 7.30 9.58 11.69
CA ASP A 76 5.93 9.08 11.82
C ASP A 76 5.41 8.54 10.48
N TYR A 77 5.72 9.20 9.37
CA TYR A 77 5.38 8.71 8.03
C TYR A 77 6.14 7.45 7.65
N ALA A 78 7.44 7.36 7.96
CA ALA A 78 8.24 6.19 7.64
C ALA A 78 7.75 4.93 8.38
N TYR A 79 7.56 5.02 9.69
CA TYR A 79 7.09 3.88 10.50
C TYR A 79 5.60 3.60 10.27
N SER A 80 4.74 4.61 10.23
CA SER A 80 3.31 4.38 9.96
C SER A 80 3.11 3.82 8.56
N GLY A 81 3.86 4.30 7.57
CA GLY A 81 3.83 3.73 6.22
C GLY A 81 4.25 2.26 6.20
N LEU A 82 5.31 1.89 6.93
CA LEU A 82 5.73 0.48 7.03
C LEU A 82 4.64 -0.40 7.66
N VAL A 83 4.08 0.05 8.80
CA VAL A 83 3.03 -0.67 9.54
C VAL A 83 1.75 -0.78 8.71
N LEU A 84 1.31 0.31 8.07
CA LEU A 84 0.12 0.32 7.22
C LEU A 84 0.26 -0.61 6.03
N ASN A 85 1.39 -0.56 5.30
CA ASN A 85 1.59 -1.49 4.18
C ASN A 85 1.60 -2.94 4.66
N ALA A 86 2.27 -3.26 5.78
CA ALA A 86 2.27 -4.60 6.35
C ALA A 86 0.85 -5.06 6.74
N PHE A 87 0.08 -4.19 7.40
CA PHE A 87 -1.31 -4.45 7.75
C PHE A 87 -2.18 -4.72 6.51
N PHE A 88 -2.06 -3.88 5.48
CA PHE A 88 -2.81 -4.06 4.23
C PHE A 88 -2.39 -5.32 3.46
N ILE A 89 -1.12 -5.73 3.53
CA ILE A 89 -0.66 -7.02 2.98
C ILE A 89 -1.33 -8.17 3.71
N LEU A 90 -1.39 -8.14 5.05
CA LEU A 90 -2.07 -9.19 5.83
C LEU A 90 -3.57 -9.24 5.49
N MET A 91 -4.23 -8.09 5.39
CA MET A 91 -5.63 -7.99 4.98
C MET A 91 -5.85 -8.51 3.55
N TYR A 92 -4.93 -8.21 2.63
CA TYR A 92 -4.94 -8.72 1.27
C TYR A 92 -4.80 -10.24 1.23
N ILE A 93 -3.85 -10.81 1.98
CA ILE A 93 -3.67 -12.27 2.10
C ILE A 93 -4.93 -12.92 2.67
N ALA A 94 -5.52 -12.37 3.73
CA ALA A 94 -6.77 -12.88 4.28
C ALA A 94 -7.91 -12.84 3.24
N SER A 95 -7.99 -11.77 2.46
CA SER A 95 -8.97 -11.63 1.37
C SER A 95 -8.73 -12.62 0.23
N LEU A 96 -7.46 -12.88 -0.11
CA LEU A 96 -7.06 -13.88 -1.10
C LEU A 96 -7.44 -15.30 -0.64
N VAL A 97 -7.17 -15.64 0.63
CA VAL A 97 -7.56 -16.94 1.21
C VAL A 97 -9.09 -17.10 1.19
N TYR A 98 -9.83 -16.06 1.57
CA TYR A 98 -11.29 -16.06 1.50
C TYR A 98 -11.80 -16.30 0.07
N TYR A 99 -11.25 -15.56 -0.90
CA TYR A 99 -11.59 -15.71 -2.32
C TYR A 99 -11.30 -17.13 -2.83
N LEU A 100 -10.12 -17.69 -2.55
CA LEU A 100 -9.75 -19.03 -2.99
C LEU A 100 -10.62 -20.10 -2.35
N THR A 101 -10.97 -19.96 -1.06
CA THR A 101 -11.81 -20.92 -0.34
C THR A 101 -13.26 -20.91 -0.84
N ILE A 102 -13.81 -19.74 -1.17
CA ILE A 102 -15.15 -19.67 -1.78
C ILE A 102 -15.12 -20.18 -3.22
N SER A 103 -14.11 -19.79 -3.99
CA SER A 103 -13.99 -20.22 -5.39
C SER A 103 -13.79 -21.73 -5.55
N SER A 104 -13.26 -22.43 -4.54
CA SER A 104 -13.08 -23.89 -4.59
C SER A 104 -14.33 -24.70 -4.25
N ASN A 105 -15.38 -24.05 -3.72
CA ASN A 105 -16.64 -24.71 -3.33
C ASN A 105 -17.73 -24.60 -4.43
N HIS A 106 -17.39 -24.07 -5.60
CA HIS A 106 -18.22 -23.99 -6.80
C HIS A 106 -17.51 -24.72 -7.96
#